data_AF-A0A2A2GQF5-F1
#
_entry.id   AF-A0A2A2GQF5-F1
#
_cell.length_a   1.000
_cell.length_b   1.000
_cell.length_c   1.000
_cell.angle_alpha   90.00
_cell.angle_beta   90.00
_cell.angle_gamma   90.00
#
_symmetry.space_group_name_H-M   'P 1'
#
loop_
_entity.id
_entity.type
_entity.pdbx_description
1 polymer ?
#
loop_
_entity_poly.entity_id
_entity_poly.type
_entity_poly.pdbx_seq_one_letter_code
_entity_poly.pdbx_strand_id
1 'polypeptide(L)'
;MKNKEMINRLKDNAELAMAAYGYFHLADSKYDFNKDNTDTERLEYFRELKDDKTQSLFPTPTDILNIEYKYFKDENDKPQDSWYHKHFLGGDFTPTQAKRFFERYDILIHQPNTESGFSATLFGEKRKQTNTESKVA
;
A
#
# COMPACT_ATOMS: atom_id res chain seq x y z
N MET A 1 33.91 7.66 1.37
CA MET A 1 32.77 7.54 0.42
C MET A 1 31.46 8.10 1.01
N LYS A 2 31.47 9.35 1.50
CA LYS A 2 30.27 9.93 2.17
C LYS A 2 29.13 10.24 1.19
N ASN A 3 29.47 10.61 -0.05
CA ASN A 3 28.47 11.01 -1.05
C ASN A 3 27.59 9.83 -1.51
N LYS A 4 28.15 8.62 -1.68
CA LYS A 4 27.38 7.43 -2.07
C LYS A 4 26.39 7.00 -1.00
N GLU A 5 26.81 7.01 0.27
CA GLU A 5 25.93 6.73 1.40
C GLU A 5 24.80 7.76 1.51
N MET A 6 25.11 9.04 1.31
CA MET A 6 24.12 10.11 1.32
C MET A 6 23.09 9.95 0.19
N ILE A 7 23.53 9.65 -1.03
CA ILE A 7 22.63 9.41 -2.17
C ILE A 7 21.69 8.24 -1.89
N ASN A 8 22.20 7.14 -1.32
CA ASN A 8 21.37 5.98 -0.99
C ASN A 8 20.32 6.33 0.08
N ARG A 9 20.69 7.08 1.13
CA ARG A 9 19.73 7.54 2.13
C ARG A 9 18.63 8.42 1.54
N LEU A 10 18.97 9.31 0.62
CA LEU A 10 17.97 10.16 -0.06
C LEU A 10 17.00 9.32 -0.89
N LYS A 11 17.50 8.30 -1.61
CA LYS A 11 16.65 7.36 -2.36
C LYS A 11 15.72 6.56 -1.44
N ASP A 12 16.27 6.00 -0.36
CA ASP A 12 15.48 5.22 0.61
C ASP A 12 14.38 6.09 1.24
N ASN A 13 14.69 7.34 1.62
CA ASN A 13 13.70 8.27 2.15
C ASN A 13 12.63 8.64 1.12
N ALA A 14 13.00 8.80 -0.15
CA ALA A 14 12.04 9.07 -1.22
C ALA A 14 11.10 7.89 -1.45
N GLU A 15 11.62 6.66 -1.45
CA GLU A 15 10.80 5.44 -1.54
C GLU A 15 9.85 5.31 -0.35
N LEU A 16 10.33 5.56 0.88
CA LEU A 16 9.49 5.54 2.08
C LEU A 16 8.37 6.59 2.02
N ALA A 17 8.69 7.81 1.58
CA ALA A 17 7.69 8.88 1.45
C ALA A 17 6.64 8.55 0.39
N MET A 18 7.04 7.95 -0.74
CA MET A 18 6.14 7.52 -1.80
C MET A 18 5.27 6.34 -1.35
N ALA A 19 5.84 5.36 -0.63
CA ALA A 19 5.11 4.23 -0.08
C ALA A 19 4.06 4.65 0.96
N ALA A 20 4.28 5.74 1.69
CA ALA A 20 3.36 6.21 2.73
C ALA A 20 1.95 6.56 2.21
N TYR A 21 1.80 6.86 0.91
CA TYR A 21 0.51 7.18 0.28
C TYR A 21 -0.38 5.96 -0.01
N GLY A 22 0.12 4.73 0.19
CA GLY A 22 -0.65 3.51 -0.04
C GLY A 22 -1.80 3.31 0.96
N TYR A 23 -2.94 2.82 0.47
CA TYR A 23 -4.12 2.51 1.29
C TYR A 23 -3.99 1.17 2.04
N PHE A 24 -3.07 1.09 3.00
CA PHE A 24 -2.75 -0.16 3.69
C PHE A 24 -3.84 -0.72 4.62
N HIS A 25 -4.82 0.09 5.01
CA HIS A 25 -5.99 -0.38 5.74
C HIS A 25 -6.79 -1.41 4.94
N LEU A 26 -6.74 -1.36 3.61
CA LEU A 26 -7.39 -2.34 2.74
C LEU A 26 -6.77 -3.74 2.83
N ALA A 27 -5.53 -3.87 3.33
CA ALA A 27 -4.89 -5.16 3.57
C ALA A 27 -5.24 -5.78 4.93
N ASP A 28 -5.89 -5.03 5.83
CA ASP A 28 -6.26 -5.55 7.15
C ASP A 28 -7.60 -6.28 7.09
N SER A 29 -7.57 -7.59 7.30
CA SER A 29 -8.77 -8.44 7.40
C SER A 29 -9.77 -8.03 8.49
N LYS A 30 -9.33 -7.23 9.48
CA LYS A 30 -10.19 -6.72 10.56
C LYS A 30 -10.80 -5.36 10.25
N TYR A 31 -10.41 -4.72 9.14
CA TYR A 31 -10.97 -3.45 8.73
C TYR A 31 -12.44 -3.61 8.36
N ASP A 32 -13.28 -2.67 8.81
CA ASP A 32 -14.70 -2.66 8.49
C ASP A 32 -14.93 -1.82 7.23
N PHE A 33 -14.96 -2.50 6.08
CA PHE A 33 -15.15 -1.89 4.77
C PHE A 33 -16.52 -1.20 4.61
N ASN A 34 -17.52 -1.56 5.43
CA ASN A 34 -18.86 -0.94 5.37
C ASN A 34 -18.88 0.48 5.91
N LYS A 35 -17.80 0.94 6.56
CA LYS A 35 -17.69 2.32 7.07
C LYS A 35 -17.55 3.35 5.97
N ASP A 36 -16.97 2.97 4.83
CA ASP A 36 -16.79 3.85 3.67
C ASP A 36 -17.25 3.10 2.41
N ASN A 37 -18.25 3.66 1.74
CA ASN A 37 -18.77 3.11 0.48
C ASN A 37 -17.66 2.97 -0.59
N THR A 38 -16.66 3.83 -0.54
CA THR A 38 -15.50 3.78 -1.43
C THR A 38 -14.64 2.54 -1.17
N ASP A 39 -14.40 2.19 0.09
CA ASP A 39 -13.55 1.03 0.42
C ASP A 39 -14.25 -0.28 0.08
N THR A 40 -15.58 -0.30 0.20
CA THR A 40 -16.41 -1.41 -0.29
C THR A 40 -16.23 -1.58 -1.81
N GLU A 41 -16.39 -0.48 -2.58
CA GLU A 41 -16.20 -0.47 -4.04
C GLU A 41 -14.78 -0.93 -4.45
N ARG A 42 -13.74 -0.45 -3.76
CA ARG A 42 -12.35 -0.89 -4.00
C ARG A 42 -12.21 -2.40 -3.80
N LEU A 43 -12.75 -2.94 -2.71
CA LEU A 43 -12.60 -4.35 -2.37
C LEU A 43 -13.32 -5.26 -3.37
N GLU A 44 -14.54 -4.89 -3.79
CA GLU A 44 -15.30 -5.60 -4.83
C GLU A 44 -14.53 -5.59 -6.15
N TYR A 45 -14.08 -4.42 -6.59
CA TYR A 45 -13.29 -4.28 -7.81
C TYR A 45 -12.00 -5.12 -7.80
N PHE A 46 -11.29 -5.18 -6.67
CA PHE A 46 -10.09 -6.01 -6.54
C PHE A 46 -10.38 -7.50 -6.73
N ARG A 47 -11.51 -7.99 -6.21
CA ARG A 47 -11.91 -9.40 -6.29
C ARG A 47 -12.29 -9.79 -7.71
N GLU A 48 -13.00 -8.92 -8.41
CA GLU A 48 -13.32 -9.09 -9.83
C GLU A 48 -12.04 -9.19 -10.67
N LEU A 49 -11.06 -8.30 -10.44
CA LEU A 49 -9.78 -8.31 -11.16
C LEU A 49 -8.96 -9.59 -10.95
N LYS A 50 -9.08 -10.25 -9.79
CA LYS A 50 -8.35 -11.47 -9.45
C LYS A 50 -9.14 -12.75 -9.73
N ASP A 51 -10.36 -12.64 -10.26
CA ASP A 51 -11.32 -13.74 -10.49
C ASP A 51 -11.55 -14.60 -9.22
N ASP A 52 -11.55 -13.96 -8.04
CA ASP A 52 -11.74 -14.65 -6.77
C ASP A 52 -13.18 -14.52 -6.25
N LYS A 53 -13.89 -15.65 -6.23
CA LYS A 53 -15.29 -15.75 -5.78
C LYS A 53 -15.43 -16.05 -4.29
N THR A 54 -14.35 -16.25 -3.55
CA THR A 54 -14.37 -16.73 -2.16
C THR A 54 -14.69 -15.66 -1.13
N GLN A 55 -14.82 -14.38 -1.52
CA GLN A 55 -15.06 -13.22 -0.65
C GLN A 55 -14.04 -13.04 0.50
N SER A 56 -12.99 -13.85 0.58
CA SER A 56 -11.92 -13.77 1.57
C SER A 56 -10.66 -13.09 1.06
N LEU A 57 -10.65 -12.65 -0.20
CA LEU A 57 -9.49 -11.99 -0.80
C LEU A 57 -9.42 -10.52 -0.40
N PHE A 58 -8.23 -10.11 0.02
CA PHE A 58 -7.85 -8.73 0.31
C PHE A 58 -6.58 -8.37 -0.47
N PRO A 59 -6.40 -7.09 -0.87
CA PRO A 59 -5.14 -6.62 -1.43
C PRO A 59 -3.96 -6.89 -0.50
N THR A 60 -2.85 -7.36 -1.05
CA THR A 60 -1.60 -7.42 -0.28
C THR A 60 -0.96 -6.03 -0.22
N PRO A 61 -0.07 -5.75 0.76
CA PRO A 61 0.71 -4.52 0.76
C PRO A 61 1.45 -4.25 -0.56
N THR A 62 1.91 -5.31 -1.23
CA THR A 62 2.56 -5.21 -2.54
C THR A 62 1.58 -4.79 -3.63
N ASP A 63 0.35 -5.32 -3.64
CA ASP A 63 -0.69 -4.87 -4.58
C ASP A 63 -1.01 -3.39 -4.33
N ILE A 64 -1.10 -2.97 -3.07
CA ILE A 64 -1.42 -1.58 -2.70
C ILE A 64 -0.41 -0.57 -3.25
N LEU A 65 0.88 -0.91 -3.23
CA LEU A 65 1.92 -0.03 -3.78
C LEU A 65 2.05 -0.10 -5.30
N ASN A 66 1.49 -1.13 -5.95
CA ASN A 66 1.62 -1.31 -7.38
C ASN A 66 0.78 -0.29 -8.16
N ILE A 67 1.44 0.48 -9.02
CA ILE A 67 0.81 1.49 -9.88
C ILE A 67 -0.24 0.92 -10.82
N GLU A 68 -0.16 -0.36 -11.16
CA GLU A 68 -1.20 -1.05 -11.96
C GLU A 68 -2.56 -1.08 -11.27
N TYR A 69 -2.59 -0.96 -9.94
CA TYR A 69 -3.81 -0.90 -9.12
C TYR A 69 -4.06 0.52 -8.56
N LYS A 70 -3.45 1.55 -9.15
CA LYS A 70 -3.64 2.93 -8.70
C LYS A 70 -5.05 3.46 -9.01
N TYR A 71 -5.57 3.13 -10.18
CA TYR A 71 -6.84 3.65 -10.69
C TYR A 71 -7.82 2.52 -10.96
N PHE A 72 -9.11 2.83 -10.84
CA PHE A 72 -10.15 2.02 -11.45
C PHE A 72 -9.98 2.04 -12.97
N LYS A 73 -10.41 0.98 -13.64
CA LYS A 73 -10.40 0.91 -15.10
C LYS A 73 -11.81 0.91 -15.66
N ASP A 74 -11.96 1.49 -16.84
CA ASP A 74 -13.20 1.41 -17.62
C ASP A 74 -13.35 0.06 -18.34
N GLU A 75 -14.45 -0.12 -19.07
CA GLU A 75 -14.74 -1.32 -19.87
C GLU A 75 -13.68 -1.62 -20.94
N ASN A 76 -12.83 -0.64 -21.29
CA ASN A 76 -11.73 -0.78 -22.25
C ASN A 76 -10.36 -0.98 -21.58
N ASP A 77 -10.34 -1.31 -20.29
CA ASP A 77 -9.13 -1.46 -19.45
C ASP A 77 -8.30 -0.17 -19.32
N LYS A 78 -8.90 1.00 -19.57
CA LYS A 78 -8.20 2.29 -19.43
C LYS A 78 -8.33 2.86 -18.02
N PRO A 79 -7.25 3.41 -17.43
CA PRO A 79 -7.29 4.07 -16.14
C PRO A 79 -8.27 5.26 -16.12
N GLN A 80 -9.17 5.28 -15.15
CA GLN A 80 -10.04 6.42 -14.84
C GLN A 80 -9.26 7.43 -13.97
N ASP A 81 -8.34 8.16 -14.60
CA ASP A 81 -7.53 9.21 -13.97
C ASP A 81 -8.09 10.60 -14.30
N SER A 82 -8.88 11.15 -13.37
CA SER A 82 -9.42 12.51 -13.46
C SER A 82 -9.56 13.08 -12.05
N TRP A 83 -9.64 14.41 -11.94
CA TRP A 83 -9.76 15.09 -10.65
C TRP A 83 -11.03 14.71 -9.86
N TYR A 84 -12.06 14.21 -10.56
CA TYR A 84 -13.29 13.72 -9.95
C TYR A 84 -13.27 12.22 -9.62
N HIS A 85 -12.31 11.46 -10.15
CA HIS A 85 -12.24 10.02 -9.95
C HIS A 85 -11.45 9.69 -8.70
N LYS A 86 -11.96 8.73 -7.93
CA LYS A 86 -11.30 8.23 -6.72
C LYS A 86 -10.16 7.30 -7.14
N HIS A 87 -9.05 7.32 -6.40
CA HIS A 87 -8.00 6.32 -6.56
C HIS A 87 -8.46 4.96 -6.01
N PHE A 88 -7.96 3.90 -6.63
CA PHE A 88 -8.21 2.52 -6.24
C PHE A 88 -7.34 2.12 -5.04
N LEU A 89 -6.08 1.71 -5.20
CA LEU A 89 -5.19 1.38 -4.07
C LEU A 89 -4.13 2.45 -3.77
N GLY A 90 -3.93 3.41 -4.69
CA GLY A 90 -3.16 4.64 -4.46
C GLY A 90 -1.63 4.53 -4.57
N GLY A 91 -1.09 3.35 -4.86
CA GLY A 91 0.36 3.15 -5.03
C GLY A 91 0.92 3.73 -6.32
N ASP A 92 2.18 4.17 -6.28
CA ASP A 92 2.90 4.73 -7.43
C ASP A 92 4.13 3.90 -7.86
N PHE A 93 4.36 2.73 -7.24
CA PHE A 93 5.53 1.90 -7.57
C PHE A 93 5.30 1.02 -8.78
N THR A 94 6.35 0.83 -9.58
CA THR A 94 6.34 -0.27 -10.57
C THR A 94 6.18 -1.63 -9.85
N PRO A 95 5.59 -2.66 -10.49
CA PRO A 95 5.36 -3.96 -9.84
C PRO A 95 6.62 -4.56 -9.21
N THR A 96 7.77 -4.42 -9.88
CA THR A 96 9.06 -4.91 -9.39
C THR A 96 9.58 -4.07 -8.23
N GLN A 97 9.37 -2.75 -8.25
CA GLN A 97 9.76 -1.87 -7.15
C GLN A 97 8.95 -2.15 -5.89
N ALA A 98 7.63 -2.37 -5.99
CA ALA A 98 6.79 -2.76 -4.86
C ALA A 98 7.27 -4.05 -4.19
N LYS A 99 7.58 -5.09 -4.99
CA LYS A 99 8.15 -6.35 -4.48
C LYS A 99 9.47 -6.12 -3.74
N ARG A 100 10.41 -5.41 -4.37
CA ARG A 100 11.73 -5.11 -3.77
C ARG A 100 11.63 -4.24 -2.52
N PHE A 101 10.64 -3.35 -2.45
CA PHE A 101 10.41 -2.54 -1.26
C PHE A 101 10.04 -3.42 -0.07
N PHE A 102 9.09 -4.34 -0.23
CA PHE A 102 8.69 -5.26 0.85
C PHE A 102 9.70 -6.39 1.11
N GLU A 103 10.66 -6.64 0.23
CA GLU A 103 11.84 -7.45 0.56
C GLU A 103 12.76 -6.75 1.59
N ARG A 104 12.71 -5.41 1.66
CA ARG A 104 13.57 -4.59 2.54
C ARG A 104 12.86 -4.07 3.79
N TYR A 105 11.57 -3.76 3.69
CA TYR A 105 10.80 -3.11 4.74
C TYR A 105 9.59 -3.95 5.16
N ASP A 106 9.25 -3.90 6.44
CA ASP A 106 7.96 -4.34 6.98
C ASP A 106 7.09 -3.14 7.31
N ILE A 107 5.77 -3.34 7.25
CA ILE A 107 4.82 -2.41 7.86
C ILE A 107 4.79 -2.71 9.35
N LEU A 108 5.19 -1.76 10.18
CA LEU A 108 5.14 -1.89 11.62
C LEU A 108 3.80 -1.40 12.17
N ILE A 109 3.32 -0.25 11.67
CA ILE A 109 2.07 0.38 12.08
C ILE A 109 1.47 1.06 10.84
N HIS A 110 0.18 0.85 10.61
CA HIS A 110 -0.60 1.69 9.70
C HIS A 110 -1.70 2.39 10.49
N GLN A 111 -1.79 3.70 10.28
CA GLN A 111 -2.83 4.55 10.82
C GLN A 111 -3.71 4.99 9.63
N PRO A 112 -4.96 4.51 9.52
CA PRO A 112 -5.87 4.86 8.42
C PRO A 112 -6.27 6.33 8.47
N ASN A 113 -6.84 6.89 7.40
CA ASN A 113 -7.23 8.30 7.39
C ASN A 113 -8.10 8.66 8.60
N THR A 114 -7.66 9.66 9.36
CA THR A 114 -8.45 10.32 10.41
C THR A 114 -9.47 11.28 9.79
N GLU A 115 -10.37 11.83 10.61
CA GLU A 115 -11.33 12.87 10.18
C GLU A 115 -10.64 14.12 9.60
N SER A 116 -9.35 14.34 9.88
CA SER A 116 -8.54 15.42 9.29
C SER A 116 -7.88 15.05 7.96
N GLY A 117 -8.12 13.84 7.43
CA GLY A 117 -7.53 13.35 6.19
C GLY A 117 -6.06 12.91 6.31
N PHE A 118 -5.55 12.79 7.54
CA PHE A 118 -4.19 12.32 7.79
C PHE A 118 -4.16 10.80 7.93
N SER A 119 -3.30 10.14 7.15
CA SER A 119 -2.86 8.75 7.34
C SER A 119 -1.34 8.70 7.46
N ALA A 120 -0.86 7.69 8.18
CA ALA A 120 0.57 7.48 8.35
C ALA A 120 0.89 5.98 8.37
N THR A 121 1.95 5.61 7.67
CA THR A 121 2.47 4.24 7.68
C THR A 121 3.92 4.25 8.14
N LEU A 122 4.18 3.56 9.25
CA LEU A 122 5.53 3.36 9.77
C LEU A 122 6.11 2.08 9.18
N PHE A 123 7.21 2.23 8.44
CA PHE A 123 7.96 1.12 7.88
C PHE A 123 9.24 0.87 8.69
N GLY A 124 9.57 -0.40 8.90
CA GLY A 124 10.79 -0.83 9.56
C GLY A 124 11.72 -1.55 8.59
N GLU A 125 12.97 -1.13 8.45
CA GLU A 125 13.95 -1.86 7.63
C GLU A 125 14.29 -3.21 8.28
N LYS A 126 14.00 -4.31 7.59
CA LYS A 126 14.17 -5.69 8.08
C LYS A 126 15.54 -5.96 8.69
N ARG A 127 16.59 -5.46 8.06
CA ARG A 127 17.99 -5.67 8.50
C ARG A 127 18.34 -4.95 9.80
N LYS A 128 17.57 -3.91 10.16
CA LYS A 128 17.76 -3.10 11.37
C LYS A 128 16.80 -3.47 12.49
N GLN A 129 15.79 -4.28 12.19
CA GLN A 129 14.96 -4.90 13.21
C GLN A 129 15.80 -6.00 13.87
N THR A 130 16.46 -5.70 14.98
CA THR A 130 17.14 -6.73 15.79
C THR A 130 16.10 -7.71 16.31
N ASN A 131 16.22 -8.99 15.92
CA ASN A 131 15.34 -10.11 16.25
C ASN A 131 14.34 -9.81 17.37
N THR A 132 13.09 -9.56 17.00
CA THR A 132 11.96 -9.36 17.91
C THR A 132 11.53 -10.66 18.60
N GLU A 133 12.47 -11.56 18.91
CA GLU A 133 12.23 -12.76 19.73
C GLU A 133 12.08 -12.42 21.23
N SER A 134 12.02 -11.14 21.60
CA SER A 134 11.84 -10.69 23.00
C SER A 134 10.45 -10.11 23.30
N LYS A 135 9.44 -10.28 22.44
CA LYS A 135 8.09 -9.71 22.67
C LYS A 135 6.98 -10.74 22.84
N VAL A 136 7.28 -11.89 23.44
CA VAL A 136 6.29 -12.73 24.12
C VAL A 136 6.91 -13.19 25.43
N ALA A 137 6.59 -12.48 26.51
CA ALA A 137 6.74 -12.93 27.89
C ALA A 137 5.39 -12.68 28.58
#